data_AF-U2UQS3-F1
#
_entry.id   AF-U2UQS3-F1
#
_cell.length_a   1.000
_cell.length_b   1.000
_cell.length_c   1.000
_cell.angle_alpha   90.00
_cell.angle_beta   90.00
_cell.angle_gamma   90.00
#
_symmetry.space_group_name_H-M   'P 1'
#
loop_
_entity.id
_entity.type
_entity.pdbx_description
1 polymer ?
#
loop_
_entity_poly.entity_id
_entity_poly.type
_entity_poly.pdbx_seq_one_letter_code
_entity_poly.pdbx_strand_id
1 'polypeptide(L)'
;RLLSLQNGSGHEEILGKFAERERIIIGTTEDNGAVLGLGHVRRGGSGKTNVGMLCEDREAFLPRLKESFDACGFSVRIYGNIQQLIWDKLFINSSLSAVTGILQVKMGYISANEHAWNLCCALIHEAAEAARALGLCAEE
;
A
#
# COMPACT_ATOMS: atom_id res chain seq x y z
N ARG A 1 14.47 6.15 -12.69
CA ARG A 1 13.96 5.87 -11.34
C ARG A 1 12.86 4.82 -11.46
N LEU A 2 12.68 3.97 -10.45
CA LEU A 2 11.64 2.95 -10.42
C LEU A 2 10.59 3.36 -9.38
N LEU A 3 9.33 3.39 -9.79
CA LEU A 3 8.19 3.62 -8.89
C LEU A 3 7.35 2.35 -8.84
N SER A 4 7.10 1.84 -7.64
CA SER A 4 6.09 0.79 -7.43
C SER A 4 4.85 1.37 -6.77
N LEU A 5 3.69 1.10 -7.35
CA LEU A 5 2.36 1.32 -6.76
C LEU A 5 1.62 0.00 -6.49
N GLN A 6 2.33 -1.12 -6.55
CA GLN A 6 1.75 -2.45 -6.37
C GLN A 6 1.30 -2.65 -4.92
N ASN A 7 0.23 -3.43 -4.73
CA ASN A 7 -0.23 -3.82 -3.40
C ASN A 7 0.74 -4.82 -2.76
N GLY A 8 0.93 -4.73 -1.44
CA GLY A 8 1.82 -5.61 -0.68
C GLY A 8 3.10 -4.91 -0.22
N SER A 9 4.00 -5.67 0.39
CA SER A 9 5.29 -5.21 0.94
C SER A 9 6.47 -5.99 0.31
N GLY A 10 7.70 -5.48 0.49
CA GLY A 10 8.94 -6.17 0.08
C GLY A 10 9.38 -5.92 -1.37
N HIS A 11 8.65 -5.09 -2.13
CA HIS A 11 9.00 -4.75 -3.51
C HIS A 11 10.37 -4.06 -3.62
N GLU A 12 10.77 -3.30 -2.60
CA GLU A 12 12.02 -2.57 -2.54
C GLU A 12 13.26 -3.46 -2.63
N GLU A 13 13.21 -4.68 -2.07
CA GLU A 13 14.31 -5.64 -2.12
C GLU A 13 14.50 -6.19 -3.54
N ILE A 14 13.38 -6.40 -4.24
CA ILE A 14 13.39 -6.87 -5.63
C ILE A 14 13.88 -5.75 -6.55
N LEU A 15 13.35 -4.55 -6.39
CA LEU A 15 13.75 -3.38 -7.19
C LEU A 15 15.21 -2.99 -6.95
N GLY A 16 15.72 -3.20 -5.73
CA GLY A 16 17.13 -2.96 -5.37
C GLY A 16 18.14 -3.79 -6.18
N LYS A 17 17.69 -4.87 -6.82
CA LYS A 17 18.53 -5.66 -7.74
C LYS A 17 18.75 -4.98 -9.09
N PHE A 18 17.96 -3.96 -9.42
CA PHE A 18 17.94 -3.31 -10.74
C PHE A 18 18.20 -1.81 -10.71
N ALA A 19 18.08 -1.17 -9.54
CA ALA A 19 18.35 0.25 -9.37
C ALA A 19 18.90 0.54 -7.97
N GLU A 20 19.76 1.55 -7.89
CA GLU A 20 20.23 2.12 -6.63
C GLU A 20 19.05 2.59 -5.77
N ARG A 21 19.20 2.52 -4.44
CA ARG A 21 18.13 2.83 -3.48
C ARG A 21 17.59 4.26 -3.63
N GLU A 22 18.46 5.21 -3.97
CA GLU A 22 18.14 6.62 -4.24
C GLU A 22 17.28 6.81 -5.50
N ARG A 23 17.17 5.78 -6.33
CA ARG A 23 16.35 5.78 -7.55
C ARG A 23 15.05 4.99 -7.40
N ILE A 24 14.78 4.41 -6.22
CA ILE A 24 13.57 3.63 -5.92
C ILE A 24 12.59 4.48 -5.13
N ILE A 25 11.35 4.50 -5.60
CA ILE A 25 10.21 5.17 -4.97
C ILE A 25 9.15 4.10 -4.73
N ILE A 26 8.61 4.07 -3.52
CA ILE A 26 7.52 3.20 -3.16
C ILE A 26 6.28 4.06 -2.94
N GLY A 27 5.13 3.52 -3.32
CA GLY A 27 3.87 4.20 -3.13
C GLY A 27 2.70 3.26 -3.03
N THR A 28 1.57 3.84 -2.62
CA THR A 28 0.27 3.19 -2.60
C THR A 28 -0.71 4.07 -3.35
N THR A 29 -1.71 3.48 -3.99
CA THR A 29 -2.79 4.24 -4.61
C THR A 29 -4.15 3.69 -4.19
N GLU A 30 -5.08 4.61 -4.00
CA GLU A 30 -6.52 4.38 -3.83
C GLU A 30 -7.26 4.57 -5.16
N ASP A 31 -6.60 5.01 -6.23
CA ASP A 31 -7.21 5.09 -7.56
C ASP A 31 -7.50 3.67 -8.06
N ASN A 32 -8.70 3.48 -8.62
CA ASN A 32 -9.20 2.17 -8.99
C ASN A 32 -9.46 2.10 -10.50
N GLY A 33 -8.97 1.02 -11.11
CA GLY A 33 -9.26 0.67 -12.50
C GLY A 33 -9.71 -0.78 -12.62
N ALA A 34 -10.73 -1.02 -13.44
CA ALA A 34 -11.18 -2.36 -13.80
C ALA A 34 -10.94 -2.59 -15.30
N VAL A 35 -10.20 -3.65 -15.63
CA VAL A 35 -10.04 -4.11 -17.01
C VAL A 35 -11.35 -4.79 -17.44
N LEU A 36 -12.00 -4.22 -18.45
CA LEU A 36 -13.24 -4.76 -19.03
C LEU A 36 -12.98 -5.65 -20.25
N GLY A 37 -11.84 -5.44 -20.90
CA GLY A 37 -11.40 -6.14 -22.09
C GLY A 37 -10.11 -5.55 -22.64
N LEU A 38 -9.59 -6.10 -23.74
CA LEU A 38 -8.37 -5.60 -24.38
C LEU A 38 -8.55 -4.13 -24.79
N GLY A 39 -7.72 -3.24 -24.25
CA GLY A 39 -7.80 -1.80 -24.51
C GLY A 39 -9.00 -1.08 -23.86
N HIS A 40 -9.81 -1.78 -23.05
CA HIS A 40 -10.97 -1.21 -22.37
C HIS A 40 -10.81 -1.26 -20.86
N VAL A 41 -10.61 -0.09 -20.24
CA VAL A 41 -10.49 0.07 -18.80
C VAL A 41 -11.55 1.05 -18.32
N ARG A 42 -12.26 0.69 -17.26
CA ARG A 42 -13.14 1.61 -16.54
C ARG A 42 -12.40 2.11 -15.31
N ARG A 43 -12.31 3.43 -15.17
CA ARG A 43 -11.90 4.05 -13.90
C ARG A 43 -13.04 3.89 -12.90
N GLY A 44 -12.78 3.15 -11.83
CA GLY A 44 -13.78 2.82 -10.81
C GLY A 44 -13.97 3.94 -9.79
N GLY A 45 -12.89 4.59 -9.36
CA GLY A 45 -12.92 5.65 -8.36
C GLY A 45 -11.59 6.38 -8.27
N SER A 46 -11.64 7.66 -7.89
CA SER A 46 -10.45 8.47 -7.60
C SER A 46 -10.09 8.36 -6.13
N GLY A 47 -8.79 8.46 -5.84
CA GLY A 47 -8.28 8.41 -4.48
C GLY A 47 -6.88 8.97 -4.37
N LYS A 48 -6.33 8.95 -3.16
CA LYS A 48 -4.97 9.45 -2.91
C LYS A 48 -3.94 8.48 -3.48
N THR A 49 -2.88 9.04 -4.04
CA THR A 49 -1.66 8.30 -4.38
C THR A 49 -0.57 8.78 -3.45
N ASN A 50 -0.12 7.92 -2.55
CA ASN A 50 0.92 8.24 -1.61
C ASN A 50 2.25 7.74 -2.16
N VAL A 51 3.30 8.55 -2.05
CA VAL A 51 4.64 8.22 -2.54
C VAL A 51 5.68 8.61 -1.51
N GLY A 52 6.77 7.86 -1.45
CA GLY A 52 7.91 8.18 -0.62
C GLY A 52 9.13 7.36 -1.01
N MET A 53 10.26 7.69 -0.39
CA MET A 53 11.53 7.02 -0.61
C MET A 53 12.00 6.36 0.68
N LEU A 54 12.78 5.30 0.54
CA LEU A 54 13.39 4.58 1.68
C LEU A 54 14.71 5.21 2.14
N CYS A 55 15.13 6.28 1.47
CA CYS A 55 16.26 7.11 1.79
C CYS A 55 15.86 8.57 1.60
N GLU A 56 16.72 9.47 2.05
CA GLU A 56 16.56 10.91 1.86
C GLU A 56 16.43 11.27 0.36
N ASP A 57 15.47 12.14 0.02
CA ASP A 57 15.28 12.67 -1.34
C ASP A 57 16.24 13.83 -1.63
N ARG A 58 17.53 13.50 -1.74
CA ARG A 58 18.61 14.50 -1.94
C ARG A 58 18.48 15.32 -3.22
N GLU A 59 17.79 14.79 -4.23
CA GLU A 59 17.60 15.44 -5.53
C GLU A 59 16.29 16.24 -5.62
N ALA A 60 15.49 16.30 -4.53
CA ALA A 60 14.15 16.88 -4.52
C ALA A 60 13.28 16.35 -5.68
N PHE A 61 13.34 15.04 -5.91
CA PHE A 61 12.60 14.40 -7.00
C PHE A 61 11.11 14.18 -6.67
N LEU A 62 10.76 13.90 -5.41
CA LEU A 62 9.37 13.65 -5.01
C LEU A 62 8.44 14.85 -5.28
N PRO A 63 8.84 16.12 -5.03
CA PRO A 63 8.05 17.28 -5.43
C PRO A 63 7.78 17.34 -6.95
N ARG A 64 8.79 17.06 -7.78
CA ARG A 64 8.64 17.05 -9.25
C ARG A 64 7.73 15.94 -9.74
N LEU A 65 7.84 14.75 -9.13
CA LEU A 65 6.93 13.63 -9.38
C LEU A 65 5.50 14.03 -9.04
N LYS A 66 5.28 14.64 -7.86
CA LYS A 66 3.98 15.13 -7.41
C LYS A 66 3.37 16.12 -8.40
N GLU A 67 4.11 17.15 -8.81
CA GLU A 67 3.62 18.12 -9.81
C GLU A 67 3.21 17.44 -11.12
N SER A 68 4.03 16.50 -11.61
CA SER A 68 3.76 15.80 -12.86
C SER A 68 2.49 14.95 -12.78
N PHE A 69 2.29 14.23 -11.68
CA PHE A 69 1.10 13.39 -11.47
C PHE A 69 -0.15 14.22 -11.19
N ASP A 70 -0.04 15.28 -10.40
CA ASP A 70 -1.15 16.20 -10.13
C ASP A 70 -1.63 16.87 -11.42
N ALA A 71 -0.72 17.26 -12.32
CA ALA A 71 -1.06 17.79 -13.64
C ALA A 71 -1.82 16.77 -14.52
N CYS A 72 -1.67 15.47 -14.25
CA CYS A 72 -2.43 14.40 -14.90
C CYS A 72 -3.74 14.03 -14.17
N GLY A 73 -4.11 14.75 -13.11
CA GLY A 73 -5.36 14.53 -12.37
C GLY A 73 -5.30 13.44 -11.30
N PHE A 74 -4.11 13.02 -10.88
CA PHE A 74 -3.92 12.24 -9.65
C PHE A 74 -3.88 13.17 -8.43
N SER A 75 -4.15 12.64 -7.24
CA SER A 75 -3.96 13.37 -5.98
C SER A 75 -2.75 12.80 -5.24
N VAL A 76 -1.57 13.36 -5.49
CA VAL A 76 -0.33 12.83 -4.91
C VAL A 76 -0.02 13.42 -3.53
N ARG A 77 0.34 12.56 -2.58
CA ARG A 77 0.83 12.93 -1.25
C ARG A 77 2.24 12.38 -1.04
N ILE A 78 3.15 13.22 -0.58
CA ILE A 78 4.50 12.80 -0.22
C ILE A 78 4.52 12.39 1.24
N TYR A 79 4.97 11.18 1.53
CA TYR A 79 5.10 10.63 2.88
C TYR A 79 6.57 10.48 3.25
N GLY A 80 6.94 11.02 4.41
CA GLY A 80 8.31 10.91 4.92
C GLY A 80 8.67 9.50 5.39
N ASN A 81 7.73 8.81 6.05
CA ASN A 81 7.88 7.41 6.44
C ASN A 81 6.99 6.51 5.58
N ILE A 82 7.47 6.16 4.39
CA ILE A 82 6.72 5.31 3.45
C ILE A 82 6.60 3.86 3.94
N GLN A 83 7.55 3.38 4.74
CA GLN A 83 7.50 2.03 5.31
C GLN A 83 6.29 1.86 6.23
N GLN A 84 6.02 2.85 7.09
CA GLN A 84 4.83 2.84 7.94
C GLN A 84 3.55 2.69 7.10
N LEU A 85 3.41 3.47 6.03
CA LEU A 85 2.22 3.43 5.18
C LEU A 85 2.03 2.07 4.47
N ILE A 86 3.13 1.42 4.07
CA ILE A 86 3.07 0.07 3.49
C ILE A 86 2.55 -0.92 4.53
N TRP A 87 3.02 -0.82 5.77
CA TRP A 87 2.59 -1.68 6.87
C TRP A 87 1.14 -1.44 7.26
N ASP A 88 0.69 -0.19 7.36
CA ASP A 88 -0.71 0.18 7.61
C ASP A 88 -1.66 -0.52 6.60
N LYS A 89 -1.24 -0.58 5.32
CA LYS A 89 -2.00 -1.27 4.27
C LYS A 89 -1.85 -2.79 4.33
N LEU A 90 -0.67 -3.28 4.74
CA LEU A 90 -0.41 -4.71 4.90
C LEU A 90 -1.33 -5.31 5.96
N PHE A 91 -1.55 -4.65 7.10
CA PHE A 91 -2.46 -5.09 8.15
C PHE A 91 -3.86 -5.41 7.61
N ILE A 92 -4.43 -4.52 6.79
CA ILE A 92 -5.77 -4.70 6.20
C ILE A 92 -5.76 -5.86 5.20
N ASN A 93 -4.70 -6.00 4.41
CA ASN A 93 -4.60 -7.01 3.36
C ASN A 93 -4.35 -8.42 3.92
N SER A 94 -3.53 -8.54 4.97
CA SER A 94 -3.19 -9.82 5.62
C SER A 94 -4.28 -10.33 6.55
N SER A 95 -5.18 -9.45 7.02
CA SER A 95 -6.32 -9.82 7.86
C SER A 95 -7.63 -9.78 7.08
N LEU A 96 -8.27 -8.62 6.98
CA LEU A 96 -9.61 -8.44 6.46
C LEU A 96 -9.76 -8.98 5.03
N SER A 97 -8.83 -8.63 4.14
CA SER A 97 -8.89 -9.08 2.74
C SER A 97 -8.66 -10.58 2.61
N ALA A 98 -7.72 -11.13 3.38
CA ALA A 98 -7.44 -12.57 3.40
C ALA A 98 -8.66 -13.36 3.89
N VAL A 99 -9.23 -12.98 5.03
CA VAL A 99 -10.38 -13.68 5.63
C VAL A 99 -11.62 -13.57 4.75
N THR A 100 -11.95 -12.38 4.24
CA THR A 100 -13.09 -12.22 3.31
C THR A 100 -12.88 -12.99 2.00
N GLY A 101 -11.65 -13.05 1.50
CA GLY A 101 -11.28 -13.83 0.32
C GLY A 101 -11.42 -15.34 0.54
N ILE A 102 -11.01 -15.86 1.70
CA ILE A 102 -11.16 -17.29 2.01
C ILE A 102 -12.63 -17.66 2.24
N LEU A 103 -13.35 -16.87 3.02
CA LEU A 103 -14.74 -17.13 3.37
C LEU A 103 -15.73 -16.79 2.25
N GLN A 104 -15.29 -16.08 1.20
CA GLN A 104 -16.13 -15.58 0.10
C GLN A 104 -17.29 -14.70 0.59
N VAL A 105 -17.02 -13.83 1.58
CA VAL A 105 -18.02 -12.95 2.20
C VAL A 105 -17.68 -11.48 1.99
N LYS A 106 -18.68 -10.61 2.09
CA LYS A 106 -18.48 -9.15 2.09
C LYS A 106 -17.82 -8.72 3.41
N MET A 107 -17.05 -7.63 3.40
CA MET A 107 -16.40 -7.07 4.60
C MET A 107 -17.37 -6.86 5.77
N GLY A 108 -18.62 -6.43 5.52
CA GLY A 108 -19.63 -6.24 6.57
C GLY A 108 -20.01 -7.52 7.34
N TYR A 109 -19.69 -8.70 6.82
CA TYR A 109 -19.87 -9.97 7.55
C TYR A 109 -18.89 -10.08 8.73
N ILE A 110 -17.66 -9.60 8.55
CA ILE A 110 -16.58 -9.71 9.54
C ILE A 110 -16.97 -8.99 10.82
N SER A 111 -17.56 -7.80 10.72
CA SER A 111 -18.04 -7.03 11.87
C SER A 111 -19.30 -7.62 12.54
N ALA A 112 -20.01 -8.52 11.86
CA ALA A 112 -21.26 -9.11 12.33
C ALA A 112 -21.09 -10.52 12.90
N ASN A 113 -19.90 -11.12 12.80
CA ASN A 113 -19.61 -12.48 13.24
C ASN A 113 -18.38 -12.50 14.15
N GLU A 114 -18.58 -12.90 15.41
CA GLU A 114 -17.53 -12.86 16.44
C GLU A 114 -16.32 -13.75 16.10
N HIS A 115 -16.53 -14.91 15.46
CA HIS A 115 -15.43 -15.80 15.10
C HIS A 115 -14.59 -15.22 13.97
N ALA A 116 -15.23 -14.63 12.96
CA ALA A 116 -14.53 -13.97 11.86
C ALA A 116 -13.77 -12.73 12.36
N TRP A 117 -14.36 -11.96 13.28
CA TRP A 117 -13.69 -10.83 13.93
C TRP A 117 -12.45 -11.28 14.70
N ASN A 118 -12.60 -12.29 15.58
CA ASN A 118 -11.49 -12.80 16.38
C ASN A 118 -10.34 -13.34 15.51
N LEU A 119 -10.65 -13.97 14.38
CA LEU A 119 -9.64 -14.40 13.42
C LEU A 119 -8.87 -13.22 12.81
N CYS A 120 -9.57 -12.15 12.41
CA CYS A 120 -8.91 -10.94 11.91
C CYS A 120 -8.01 -10.30 12.99
N CYS A 121 -8.47 -10.21 14.24
CA CYS A 121 -7.66 -9.68 15.34
C CYS A 121 -6.38 -10.49 15.55
N ALA A 122 -6.46 -11.82 15.56
CA ALA A 122 -5.29 -12.69 15.70
C ALA A 122 -4.26 -12.43 14.58
N LEU A 123 -4.70 -12.31 13.34
CA LEU A 123 -3.83 -12.01 12.20
C LEU A 123 -3.18 -10.61 12.29
N ILE A 124 -3.93 -9.61 12.79
CA ILE A 124 -3.39 -8.25 13.02
C ILE A 124 -2.32 -8.30 14.12
N HIS A 125 -2.54 -9.03 15.21
CA HIS A 125 -1.56 -9.16 16.29
C HIS A 125 -0.24 -9.76 15.78
N GLU A 126 -0.28 -10.85 15.01
CA GLU A 126 0.92 -11.46 14.42
C GLU A 126 1.67 -10.47 13.51
N ALA A 127 0.93 -9.75 12.65
CA ALA A 127 1.52 -8.73 11.80
C ALA A 127 2.13 -7.57 12.62
N ALA A 128 1.52 -7.22 13.76
CA ALA A 128 1.95 -6.10 14.58
C ALA A 128 3.24 -6.43 15.33
N GLU A 129 3.35 -7.68 15.81
CA GLU A 129 4.59 -8.21 16.36
C GLU A 129 5.74 -8.16 15.33
N ALA A 130 5.49 -8.57 14.09
CA ALA A 130 6.48 -8.49 13.01
C ALA A 130 6.88 -7.04 12.69
N ALA A 131 5.92 -6.11 12.63
CA ALA A 131 6.17 -4.69 12.39
C ALA A 131 7.01 -4.06 13.51
N ARG A 132 6.68 -4.36 14.77
CA ARG A 132 7.42 -3.88 15.95
C ARG A 132 8.85 -4.42 15.97
N ALA A 133 9.06 -5.68 15.58
CA ALA A 133 10.40 -6.26 15.47
C ALA A 133 11.27 -5.54 14.41
N LEU A 134 10.65 -4.87 13.42
CA LEU A 134 11.31 -4.05 12.42
C LEU A 134 11.45 -2.57 12.83
N GLY A 135 11.04 -2.20 14.04
CA GLY A 135 11.14 -0.83 14.57
C GLY A 135 10.05 0.13 14.06
N LEU A 136 8.93 -0.40 13.55
CA LEU A 136 7.80 0.40 13.09
C LEU A 136 6.77 0.61 14.21
N CYS A 137 5.96 1.66 14.09
CA CYS A 137 4.84 1.86 15.01
C CYS A 137 3.68 0.95 14.58
N ALA A 138 3.17 0.12 15.46
CA ALA A 138 1.98 -0.68 15.20
C ALA A 138 1.07 -0.61 16.43
N GLU A 139 -0.01 0.14 16.30
CA GLU A 139 -1.10 0.18 17.27
C GLU A 139 -2.13 -0.90 16.90
N GLU A 140 -2.61 -1.64 17.90
CA GLU A 140 -3.59 -2.73 17.76
C GLU A 140 -5.03 -2.21 17.83
#